data_AF-A0A1C5P6S4-F1
#
_entry.id   AF-A0A1C5P6S4-F1
#
_cell.length_a   1.000
_cell.length_b   1.000
_cell.length_c   1.000
_cell.angle_alpha   90.00
_cell.angle_beta   90.00
_cell.angle_gamma   90.00
#
_symmetry.space_group_name_H-M   'P 1'
#
loop_
_entity.id
_entity.type
_entity.pdbx_description
1 polymer ?
#
loop_
_entity_poly.entity_id
_entity_poly.type
_entity_poly.pdbx_seq_one_letter_code
_entity_poly.pdbx_strand_id
1 'polypeptide(L)'
;MELSQKIYELRTGSGLSQLDLAEKLGVSRQSVSKWETGQAVPDLDKLIRLADLFGISVDELVREGERPAPPEPQVVYAAEQRGFSPVQKAGAALEVVGLLGLVLGGMGLVSLIGAGLMLLGLPLLLCKKHPWLWMGWTAVAISLLVFNPHTSVSPWGLFGGMRYLYWILTNPELRYYASYFAAAIGILRGSLILLLIFLGIRARRRGSGAEP
;
A
#
# COMPACT_ATOMS: atom_id res chain seq x y z
N MET A 1 31.28 -31.37 23.38
CA MET A 1 32.14 -31.17 24.55
C MET A 1 31.20 -31.02 25.72
N GLU A 2 31.22 -31.98 26.63
CA GLU A 2 30.27 -32.06 27.73
C GLU A 2 30.36 -30.84 28.64
N LEU A 3 29.21 -30.37 29.15
CA LEU A 3 29.09 -29.21 30.04
C LEU A 3 30.04 -29.28 31.24
N SER A 4 30.24 -30.47 31.81
CA SER A 4 31.14 -30.72 32.94
C SER A 4 32.59 -30.35 32.62
N GLN A 5 33.07 -30.76 31.44
CA GLN A 5 34.40 -30.44 30.96
C GLN A 5 34.53 -28.95 30.65
N LYS A 6 33.48 -28.32 30.12
CA LYS A 6 33.47 -26.89 29.78
C LYS A 6 33.58 -26.01 31.02
N ILE A 7 32.86 -26.37 32.10
CA ILE A 7 32.98 -25.69 33.40
C ILE A 7 34.41 -25.81 33.96
N TYR A 8 35.02 -27.00 33.87
CA TYR A 8 36.39 -27.22 34.31
C TYR A 8 37.40 -26.37 33.53
N GLU A 9 37.30 -26.34 32.21
CA GLU A 9 38.20 -25.57 31.34
C GLU A 9 38.07 -24.06 31.56
N LEU A 10 36.84 -23.54 31.66
CA LEU A 10 36.61 -22.12 31.97
C LEU A 10 37.16 -21.73 33.35
N ARG A 11 36.97 -22.59 34.37
CA ARG A 11 37.51 -22.36 35.71
C ARG A 11 39.03 -22.31 35.70
N THR A 12 39.66 -23.33 35.12
CA THR A 12 41.14 -23.45 35.09
C THR A 12 41.79 -22.39 34.20
N GLY A 13 41.17 -22.06 33.06
CA GLY A 13 41.58 -20.95 32.20
C GLY A 13 41.48 -19.58 32.87
N SER A 14 40.57 -19.43 33.84
CA SER A 14 40.44 -18.23 34.67
C SER A 14 41.34 -18.25 35.92
N GLY A 15 42.17 -19.29 36.11
CA GLY A 15 43.07 -19.43 37.26
C GLY A 15 42.37 -19.66 38.60
N LEU A 16 41.10 -20.04 38.61
CA LEU A 16 40.30 -20.19 39.84
C LEU A 16 40.43 -21.60 40.43
N SER A 17 40.51 -21.71 41.76
CA SER A 17 40.32 -22.98 42.45
C SER A 17 38.83 -23.38 42.47
N GLN A 18 38.53 -24.66 42.71
CA GLN A 18 37.13 -25.09 42.91
C GLN A 18 36.46 -24.39 44.10
N LEU A 19 37.25 -24.02 45.12
CA LEU A 19 36.75 -23.26 46.26
C LEU A 19 36.42 -21.83 45.83
N ASP A 20 37.30 -21.18 45.07
CA ASP A 20 37.12 -19.79 44.62
C ASP A 20 35.90 -19.66 43.70
N LEU A 21 35.67 -20.62 42.81
CA LEU A 21 34.48 -20.67 41.97
C LEU A 21 33.22 -20.88 42.81
N ALA A 22 33.29 -21.74 43.83
CA ALA A 22 32.17 -22.00 44.72
C ALA A 22 31.79 -20.75 45.54
N GLU A 23 32.78 -20.02 46.06
CA GLU A 23 32.60 -18.75 46.76
C GLU A 23 31.95 -17.70 45.86
N LYS A 24 32.45 -17.54 44.63
CA LYS A 24 31.89 -16.59 43.65
C LYS A 24 30.43 -16.90 43.27
N LEU A 25 30.05 -18.17 43.24
CA LEU A 25 28.70 -18.62 42.88
C LEU A 25 27.75 -18.81 44.09
N GLY A 26 28.28 -18.65 45.31
CA GLY A 26 27.53 -18.86 46.56
C GLY A 26 27.08 -20.31 46.74
N VAL A 27 27.94 -21.28 46.40
CA VAL A 27 27.66 -22.71 46.51
C VAL A 27 28.77 -23.43 47.29
N SER A 28 28.56 -24.71 47.61
CA SER A 28 29.61 -25.52 48.24
C SER A 28 30.67 -25.95 47.21
N ARG A 29 31.93 -26.09 47.66
CA ARG A 29 33.00 -26.69 46.84
C ARG A 29 32.61 -28.06 46.28
N GLN A 30 31.85 -28.85 47.05
CA GLN A 30 31.36 -30.16 46.63
C GLN A 30 30.38 -30.06 45.45
N SER A 31 29.57 -29.00 45.38
CA SER A 31 28.67 -28.73 44.24
C SER A 31 29.47 -28.53 42.96
N VAL A 32 30.50 -27.68 43.00
CA VAL A 32 31.39 -27.44 41.86
C VAL A 32 32.10 -28.73 41.42
N SER A 33 32.62 -29.52 42.36
CA SER A 33 33.24 -30.81 42.03
C SER A 33 32.27 -31.80 41.38
N LYS A 34 31.01 -31.82 41.79
CA LYS A 34 29.98 -32.68 41.17
C LYS A 34 29.63 -32.21 39.75
N TRP A 35 29.63 -30.90 39.51
CA TRP A 35 29.42 -30.34 38.18
C TRP A 35 30.58 -30.68 37.23
N GLU A 36 31.81 -30.48 37.67
CA GLU A 36 33.01 -30.78 36.87
C GLU A 36 33.21 -32.27 36.59
N THR A 37 32.65 -33.14 37.41
CA THR A 37 32.69 -34.60 37.23
C THR A 37 31.44 -35.18 36.55
N GLY A 38 30.48 -34.33 36.18
CA GLY A 38 29.21 -34.75 35.57
C GLY A 38 28.26 -35.51 36.50
N GLN A 39 28.55 -35.57 37.80
CA GLN A 39 27.72 -36.24 38.81
C GLN A 39 26.45 -35.45 39.15
N ALA A 40 26.44 -34.15 38.87
CA ALA A 40 25.26 -33.29 38.99
C ALA A 40 25.31 -32.20 37.92
N VAL A 41 24.15 -31.67 37.54
CA VAL A 41 24.04 -30.55 36.60
C VAL A 41 23.68 -29.28 37.38
N PRO A 42 24.31 -28.13 37.11
CA PRO A 42 23.90 -26.86 37.72
C PRO A 42 22.46 -26.51 37.31
N ASP A 43 21.70 -25.89 38.21
CA ASP A 43 20.38 -25.37 37.85
C ASP A 43 20.49 -24.14 36.94
N LEU A 44 19.35 -23.66 36.44
CA LEU A 44 19.32 -22.52 35.51
C LEU A 44 19.94 -21.24 36.10
N ASP A 45 19.72 -20.95 37.39
CA ASP A 45 20.33 -19.78 38.06
C ASP A 45 21.85 -19.91 38.09
N LYS A 46 22.38 -21.09 38.41
CA LYS A 46 23.82 -21.35 38.41
C LYS A 46 24.41 -21.33 37.00
N LEU A 47 23.70 -21.82 35.98
CA LEU A 47 24.13 -21.73 34.59
C LEU A 47 24.24 -20.28 34.12
N ILE A 48 23.27 -19.44 34.46
CA ILE A 48 23.31 -18.00 34.15
C ILE A 48 24.51 -17.34 34.85
N ARG A 49 24.69 -17.58 36.15
CA ARG A 49 25.82 -17.01 36.90
C ARG A 49 27.18 -17.49 36.41
N LEU A 50 27.29 -18.74 35.98
CA LEU A 50 28.50 -19.28 35.35
C LEU A 50 28.78 -18.56 34.03
N ALA A 51 27.76 -18.41 33.19
CA ALA A 51 27.86 -17.71 31.91
C ALA A 51 28.29 -16.24 32.11
N ASP A 52 27.66 -15.53 33.05
CA ASP A 52 28.01 -14.16 33.42
C ASP A 52 29.43 -14.04 33.98
N LEU A 53 29.85 -14.97 34.85
CA LEU A 53 31.18 -14.98 35.47
C LEU A 53 32.29 -15.15 34.42
N PHE A 54 32.06 -15.99 33.41
CA PHE A 54 33.04 -16.28 32.35
C PHE A 54 32.85 -15.42 31.09
N GLY A 55 31.85 -14.53 31.07
CA GLY A 55 31.61 -13.60 29.96
C GLY A 55 31.13 -14.28 28.66
N ILE A 56 30.47 -15.44 28.76
CA ILE A 56 29.91 -16.19 27.63
C ILE A 56 28.39 -16.26 27.72
N SER A 57 27.71 -16.68 26.65
CA SER A 57 26.26 -16.91 26.72
C SER A 57 25.93 -18.26 27.36
N VAL A 58 24.74 -18.40 27.97
CA VAL A 58 24.27 -19.71 28.47
C VAL A 58 24.14 -20.72 27.34
N ASP A 59 23.73 -20.29 26.15
CA ASP A 59 23.70 -21.13 24.95
C ASP A 59 25.09 -21.66 24.63
N GLU A 60 26.11 -20.80 24.66
CA GLU A 60 27.50 -21.23 24.47
C GLU A 60 27.98 -22.15 25.59
N LEU A 61 27.63 -21.92 26.85
CA LEU A 61 28.01 -22.77 27.97
C LEU A 61 27.44 -24.19 27.85
N VAL A 62 26.21 -24.34 27.34
CA VAL A 62 25.46 -25.61 27.37
C VAL A 62 25.43 -26.33 26.01
N ARG A 63 25.48 -25.60 24.89
CA ARG A 63 25.36 -26.16 23.55
C ARG A 63 26.66 -26.81 23.09
N GLU A 64 26.54 -28.01 22.53
CA GLU A 64 27.61 -28.65 21.79
C GLU A 64 27.51 -28.29 20.30
N GLY A 65 28.54 -27.63 19.76
CA GLY A 65 28.66 -27.33 18.33
C GLY A 65 28.14 -25.96 17.90
N GLU A 66 28.33 -25.66 16.61
CA GLU A 66 27.88 -24.41 16.00
C GLU A 66 26.35 -24.34 15.95
N ARG A 67 25.81 -23.14 16.15
CA ARG A 67 24.38 -22.88 16.02
C ARG A 67 23.92 -23.34 14.64
N PRO A 68 22.90 -24.21 14.51
CA PRO A 68 22.36 -24.57 13.20
C PRO A 68 21.93 -23.30 12.48
N ALA A 69 22.42 -23.14 11.24
CA ALA A 69 22.04 -22.00 10.41
C ALA A 69 20.50 -21.95 10.34
N PRO A 70 19.88 -20.76 10.47
CA PRO A 70 18.46 -20.62 10.24
C PRO A 70 18.11 -21.27 8.89
N PRO A 71 17.05 -22.08 8.80
CA PRO A 71 16.63 -22.64 7.52
C PRO A 71 16.45 -21.49 6.52
N GLU A 72 17.08 -21.60 5.36
CA GLU A 72 16.90 -20.62 4.30
C GLU A 72 15.40 -20.51 4.00
N PRO A 73 14.81 -19.30 4.01
CA PRO A 73 13.39 -19.14 3.77
C PRO A 73 13.06 -19.63 2.35
N GLN A 74 12.32 -20.73 2.25
CA GLN A 74 11.73 -21.18 0.98
C GLN A 74 10.61 -20.22 0.61
N VAL A 75 10.95 -19.17 -0.14
CA VAL A 75 9.98 -18.21 -0.65
C VAL A 75 9.22 -18.86 -1.80
N VAL A 76 8.12 -19.54 -1.49
CA VAL A 76 7.17 -19.99 -2.52
C VAL A 76 6.48 -18.74 -3.06
N TYR A 77 6.89 -18.29 -4.25
CA TYR A 77 6.18 -17.26 -4.99
C TYR A 77 4.84 -17.84 -5.48
N ALA A 78 3.84 -17.81 -4.60
CA ALA A 78 2.47 -18.01 -5.03
C ALA A 78 2.11 -16.80 -5.91
N ALA A 79 2.07 -17.02 -7.23
CA ALA A 79 1.51 -16.04 -8.16
C ALA A 79 0.04 -15.85 -7.79
N GLU A 80 -0.25 -14.81 -7.02
CA GLU A 80 -1.62 -14.44 -6.67
C GLU A 80 -2.34 -14.11 -7.97
N GLN A 81 -3.21 -15.01 -8.44
CA GLN A 81 -4.06 -14.77 -9.60
C GLN A 81 -5.11 -13.74 -9.23
N ARG A 82 -4.72 -12.45 -9.29
CA ARG A 82 -5.61 -11.32 -9.02
C ARG A 82 -6.60 -11.19 -10.18
N GLY A 83 -7.80 -11.71 -9.98
CA GLY A 83 -8.92 -11.51 -10.90
C GLY A 83 -9.34 -10.03 -10.98
N PHE A 84 -10.01 -9.68 -12.09
CA PHE A 84 -10.52 -8.32 -12.29
C PHE A 84 -11.60 -7.94 -11.27
N SER A 85 -11.48 -6.73 -10.72
CA SER A 85 -12.54 -6.10 -9.92
C SER A 85 -13.82 -5.92 -10.76
N PRO A 86 -15.02 -5.93 -10.16
CA PRO A 86 -16.27 -5.63 -10.86
C PRO A 86 -16.22 -4.32 -11.66
N VAL A 87 -15.52 -3.29 -11.15
CA VAL A 87 -15.36 -2.00 -11.84
C VAL A 87 -14.50 -2.14 -13.09
N GLN A 88 -13.45 -2.97 -13.05
CA GLN A 88 -12.59 -3.21 -14.21
C GLN A 88 -13.30 -4.06 -15.27
N LYS A 89 -14.16 -5.00 -14.86
CA LYS A 89 -15.03 -5.73 -15.79
C LYS A 89 -16.01 -4.80 -16.50
N ALA A 90 -16.60 -3.86 -15.76
CA ALA A 90 -17.45 -2.82 -16.35
C ALA A 90 -16.66 -1.93 -17.33
N GLY A 91 -15.44 -1.50 -16.96
CA GLY A 91 -14.54 -0.77 -17.85
C GLY A 91 -14.23 -1.53 -19.14
N ALA A 92 -13.90 -2.82 -19.03
CA ALA A 92 -13.66 -3.68 -20.19
C ALA A 92 -14.90 -3.84 -21.07
N ALA A 93 -16.10 -3.94 -20.48
CA ALA A 93 -17.34 -3.98 -21.25
C ALA A 93 -17.56 -2.66 -22.03
N LEU A 94 -17.26 -1.50 -21.42
CA LEU A 94 -17.34 -0.20 -22.10
C LEU A 94 -16.37 -0.12 -23.29
N GLU A 95 -15.15 -0.64 -23.17
CA GLU A 95 -14.18 -0.68 -24.27
C GLU A 95 -14.69 -1.53 -25.44
N VAL A 96 -15.25 -2.70 -25.16
CA VAL A 96 -15.81 -3.58 -26.19
C VAL A 96 -16.97 -2.91 -26.91
N VAL A 97 -17.90 -2.29 -26.16
CA VAL A 97 -19.04 -1.57 -26.74
C VAL A 97 -18.59 -0.35 -27.54
N GLY A 98 -17.60 0.40 -27.02
CA GLY A 98 -17.03 1.56 -27.71
C GLY A 98 -16.35 1.18 -29.02
N LEU A 99 -15.56 0.11 -29.02
CA LEU A 99 -14.91 -0.44 -30.20
C LEU A 99 -15.94 -0.90 -31.25
N LEU A 100 -16.99 -1.60 -30.84
CA LEU A 100 -18.08 -1.99 -31.74
C LEU A 100 -18.76 -0.76 -32.36
N GLY A 101 -19.00 0.28 -31.56
CA GLY A 101 -19.56 1.55 -32.06
C GLY A 101 -18.66 2.23 -33.09
N LEU A 102 -17.33 2.21 -32.90
CA LEU A 102 -16.37 2.73 -33.88
C LEU A 102 -16.36 1.93 -35.19
N VAL A 103 -16.31 0.60 -35.09
CA VAL A 103 -16.22 -0.29 -36.26
C VAL A 103 -17.52 -0.28 -37.07
N LEU A 104 -18.67 -0.31 -36.41
CA LEU A 104 -19.98 -0.36 -37.08
C LEU A 104 -20.50 1.03 -37.47
N GLY A 105 -20.05 2.09 -36.80
CA GLY A 105 -20.59 3.45 -36.94
C GLY A 105 -20.04 4.29 -38.10
N GLY A 106 -18.95 3.87 -38.75
CA GLY A 106 -18.33 4.63 -39.85
C GLY A 106 -17.93 6.05 -39.45
N MET A 107 -18.18 7.06 -40.29
CA MET A 107 -17.91 8.48 -39.97
C MET A 107 -19.12 9.21 -39.34
N GLY A 108 -20.02 8.48 -38.69
CA GLY A 108 -21.27 9.02 -38.14
C GLY A 108 -21.23 9.32 -36.63
N LEU A 109 -22.38 9.75 -36.09
CA LEU A 109 -22.55 10.01 -34.66
C LEU A 109 -22.25 8.78 -33.78
N VAL A 110 -22.50 7.57 -34.30
CA VAL A 110 -22.27 6.31 -33.59
C VAL A 110 -20.78 6.08 -33.31
N SER A 111 -19.88 6.46 -34.23
CA SER A 111 -18.44 6.32 -34.01
C SER A 111 -17.91 7.39 -33.05
N LEU A 112 -18.49 8.58 -33.03
CA LEU A 112 -18.18 9.61 -32.01
C LEU A 112 -18.61 9.16 -30.61
N ILE A 113 -19.79 8.55 -30.48
CA ILE A 113 -20.25 7.96 -29.22
C ILE A 113 -19.31 6.81 -28.81
N GLY A 114 -18.93 5.95 -29.77
CA GLY A 114 -17.97 4.86 -29.55
C GLY A 114 -16.63 5.37 -29.02
N ALA A 115 -16.06 6.41 -29.63
CA ALA A 115 -14.83 7.04 -29.18
C ALA A 115 -14.96 7.61 -27.75
N GLY A 116 -16.08 8.26 -27.44
CA GLY A 116 -16.37 8.79 -26.11
C GLY A 116 -16.45 7.68 -25.04
N LEU A 117 -17.06 6.54 -25.37
CA LEU A 117 -17.16 5.39 -24.48
C LEU A 117 -15.79 4.77 -24.18
N MET A 118 -14.91 4.65 -25.18
CA MET A 118 -13.54 4.16 -24.97
C MET A 118 -12.74 5.10 -24.06
N LEU A 119 -12.78 6.42 -24.33
CA LEU A 119 -12.05 7.38 -23.49
C LEU A 119 -12.52 7.35 -22.02
N LEU A 120 -13.82 7.16 -21.77
CA LEU A 120 -14.36 7.05 -20.42
C LEU A 120 -14.14 5.66 -19.77
N GLY A 121 -14.02 4.59 -20.56
CA GLY A 121 -13.79 3.22 -20.09
C GLY A 121 -12.37 2.98 -19.57
N LEU A 122 -11.37 3.57 -20.23
CA LEU A 122 -9.94 3.45 -19.92
C LEU A 122 -9.59 3.68 -18.44
N PRO A 123 -10.03 4.78 -17.80
CA PRO A 123 -9.81 5.00 -16.37
C PRO A 123 -10.39 3.92 -15.46
N LEU A 124 -11.57 3.37 -15.81
CA LEU A 124 -12.21 2.31 -15.01
C LEU A 124 -11.44 0.98 -15.10
N LEU A 125 -10.81 0.73 -16.25
CA LEU A 125 -10.01 -0.47 -16.49
C LEU A 125 -8.63 -0.38 -15.83
N LEU A 126 -7.96 0.77 -15.99
CA LEU A 126 -6.56 0.96 -15.59
C LEU A 126 -6.39 1.37 -14.12
N CYS A 127 -7.29 2.19 -13.56
CA CYS A 127 -7.08 2.75 -12.22
C CYS A 127 -7.60 1.81 -11.12
N LYS A 128 -6.68 1.23 -10.34
CA LYS A 128 -7.02 0.40 -9.17
C LYS A 128 -7.54 1.21 -7.98
N LYS A 129 -7.03 2.44 -7.80
CA LYS A 129 -7.44 3.35 -6.70
C LYS A 129 -8.33 4.45 -7.26
N HIS A 130 -9.52 4.59 -6.68
CA HIS A 130 -10.52 5.60 -7.04
C HIS A 130 -10.81 5.72 -8.56
N PRO A 131 -11.19 4.63 -9.25
CA PRO A 131 -11.46 4.64 -10.70
C PRO A 131 -12.50 5.70 -11.12
N TRP A 132 -13.51 5.94 -10.29
CA TRP A 132 -14.54 6.95 -10.54
C TRP A 132 -14.03 8.40 -10.54
N LEU A 133 -12.98 8.70 -9.76
CA LEU A 133 -12.36 10.04 -9.76
C LEU A 133 -11.66 10.29 -11.10
N TRP A 134 -10.90 9.30 -11.58
CA TRP A 134 -10.19 9.40 -12.84
C TRP A 134 -11.14 9.44 -14.03
N MET A 135 -12.21 8.62 -14.02
CA MET A 135 -13.27 8.71 -15.02
C MET A 135 -13.90 10.11 -15.07
N GLY A 136 -14.16 10.72 -13.91
CA GLY A 136 -14.67 12.09 -13.83
C GLY A 136 -13.72 13.13 -14.42
N TRP A 137 -12.43 13.05 -14.12
CA TRP A 137 -11.43 13.95 -14.72
C TRP A 137 -11.29 13.76 -16.23
N THR A 138 -11.41 12.52 -16.72
CA THR A 138 -11.43 12.25 -18.16
C THR A 138 -12.68 12.85 -18.81
N ALA A 139 -13.84 12.76 -18.18
CA ALA A 139 -15.06 13.42 -18.68
C ALA A 139 -14.90 14.95 -18.75
N VAL A 140 -14.24 15.57 -17.76
CA VAL A 140 -13.90 17.00 -17.78
C VAL A 140 -12.94 17.31 -18.93
N ALA A 141 -11.90 16.50 -19.14
CA ALA A 141 -10.94 16.69 -20.22
C ALA A 141 -11.60 16.59 -21.61
N ILE A 142 -12.46 15.59 -21.84
CA ILE A 142 -13.24 15.45 -23.07
C ILE A 142 -14.16 16.66 -23.27
N SER A 143 -14.84 17.11 -22.21
CA SER A 143 -15.69 18.29 -22.27
C SER A 143 -14.90 19.57 -22.61
N LEU A 144 -13.68 19.74 -22.12
CA LEU A 144 -12.80 20.85 -22.49
C LEU A 144 -12.28 20.74 -23.93
N LEU A 145 -12.05 19.53 -24.42
CA LEU A 145 -11.62 19.30 -25.80
C LEU A 145 -12.74 19.61 -26.80
N VAL A 146 -13.95 19.09 -26.55
CA VAL A 146 -15.11 19.24 -27.43
C VAL A 146 -15.75 20.63 -27.30
N PHE A 147 -15.90 21.13 -26.07
CA PHE A 147 -16.49 22.42 -25.75
C PHE A 147 -15.43 23.36 -25.18
N ASN A 148 -14.38 23.55 -25.97
CA ASN A 148 -13.26 24.42 -25.62
C ASN A 148 -13.75 25.86 -25.42
N PRO A 149 -13.55 26.49 -24.26
CA PRO A 149 -14.07 27.83 -23.97
C PRO A 149 -13.48 28.95 -24.82
N HIS A 150 -12.36 28.72 -25.51
CA HIS A 150 -11.72 29.72 -26.37
C HIS A 150 -12.23 29.67 -27.81
N THR A 151 -12.71 28.51 -28.26
CA THR A 151 -13.17 28.31 -29.65
C THR A 151 -14.66 27.98 -29.75
N SER A 152 -15.28 27.59 -28.64
CA SER A 152 -16.69 27.25 -28.51
C SER A 152 -17.39 28.24 -27.57
N VAL A 153 -18.71 28.30 -27.66
CA VAL A 153 -19.54 29.26 -26.91
C VAL A 153 -19.66 28.93 -25.41
N SER A 154 -19.04 27.82 -24.95
CA SER A 154 -19.20 27.32 -23.59
C SER A 154 -18.28 28.05 -22.60
N PRO A 155 -18.82 28.75 -21.58
CA PRO A 155 -18.04 29.53 -20.64
C PRO A 155 -17.22 28.67 -19.65
N TRP A 156 -16.21 29.31 -19.06
CA TRP A 156 -15.34 28.71 -18.04
C TRP A 156 -16.03 28.56 -16.68
N GLY A 157 -15.99 27.35 -16.12
CA GLY A 157 -16.39 27.07 -14.75
C GLY A 157 -17.85 27.38 -14.41
N LEU A 158 -18.21 27.09 -13.16
CA LEU A 158 -19.59 27.23 -12.67
C LEU A 158 -20.06 28.70 -12.73
N PHE A 159 -19.23 29.62 -12.21
CA PHE A 159 -19.54 31.04 -12.18
C PHE A 159 -19.57 31.68 -13.57
N GLY A 160 -18.68 31.29 -14.48
CA GLY A 160 -18.74 31.75 -15.86
C GLY A 160 -20.00 31.25 -16.57
N GLY A 161 -20.39 29.99 -16.32
CA GLY A 161 -21.67 29.43 -16.75
C GLY A 161 -22.89 30.21 -16.27
N MET A 162 -22.97 30.49 -14.97
CA MET A 162 -24.07 31.26 -14.37
C MET A 162 -24.10 32.71 -14.88
N ARG A 163 -22.94 33.37 -14.99
CA ARG A 163 -22.83 34.72 -15.55
C ARG A 163 -23.29 34.77 -17.00
N TYR A 164 -22.90 33.78 -17.80
CA TYR A 164 -23.32 33.67 -19.19
C TYR A 164 -24.83 33.42 -19.31
N LEU A 165 -25.39 32.55 -18.46
CA LEU A 165 -26.83 32.33 -18.39
C LEU A 165 -27.59 33.61 -18.04
N TYR A 166 -27.13 34.33 -17.01
CA TYR A 166 -27.71 35.62 -16.63
C TYR A 166 -27.68 36.61 -17.80
N TRP A 167 -26.55 36.70 -18.49
CA TRP A 167 -26.38 37.57 -19.66
C TRP A 167 -27.37 37.23 -20.79
N ILE A 168 -27.62 35.94 -21.06
CA ILE A 168 -28.63 35.50 -22.04
C ILE A 168 -30.05 35.87 -21.57
N LEU A 169 -30.34 35.71 -20.28
CA LEU A 169 -31.66 36.03 -19.72
C LEU A 169 -31.96 37.53 -19.79
N THR A 170 -30.96 38.39 -19.59
CA THR A 170 -31.14 39.85 -19.67
C THR A 170 -31.13 40.40 -21.09
N ASN A 171 -30.66 39.65 -22.09
CA ASN A 171 -30.56 40.08 -23.48
C ASN A 171 -31.42 39.19 -24.38
N PRO A 172 -32.66 39.59 -24.74
CA PRO A 172 -33.59 38.77 -25.51
C PRO A 172 -33.03 38.27 -26.85
N GLU A 173 -32.19 39.08 -27.51
CA GLU A 173 -31.56 38.78 -28.80
C GLU A 173 -30.62 37.56 -28.77
N LEU A 174 -30.21 37.12 -27.58
CA LEU A 174 -29.21 36.05 -27.42
C LEU A 174 -29.83 34.72 -26.97
N ARG A 175 -31.15 34.65 -26.86
CA ARG A 175 -31.92 33.51 -26.33
C ARG A 175 -32.07 32.36 -27.34
N TYR A 176 -30.97 31.97 -27.96
CA TYR A 176 -30.91 30.78 -28.81
C TYR A 176 -30.75 29.51 -27.98
N TYR A 177 -31.28 28.39 -28.47
CA TYR A 177 -31.08 27.07 -27.85
C TYR A 177 -29.59 26.75 -27.64
N ALA A 178 -28.73 27.12 -28.60
CA ALA A 178 -27.29 26.94 -28.51
C ALA A 178 -26.67 27.72 -27.32
N SER A 179 -27.17 28.91 -27.02
CA SER A 179 -26.68 29.75 -25.92
C SER A 179 -27.00 29.11 -24.56
N TYR A 180 -28.23 28.62 -24.38
CA TYR A 180 -28.63 27.90 -23.18
C TYR A 180 -27.86 26.59 -23.01
N PHE A 181 -27.65 25.85 -24.10
CA PHE A 181 -26.85 24.63 -24.10
C PHE A 181 -25.40 24.89 -23.67
N ALA A 182 -24.77 25.93 -24.22
CA ALA A 182 -23.42 26.33 -23.87
C ALA A 182 -23.30 26.71 -22.38
N ALA A 183 -24.25 27.48 -21.86
CA ALA A 183 -24.34 27.84 -20.45
C ALA A 183 -24.48 26.60 -19.56
N ALA A 184 -25.36 25.66 -19.94
CA ALA A 184 -25.58 24.42 -19.21
C ALA A 184 -24.31 23.56 -19.14
N ILE A 185 -23.56 23.40 -20.25
CA ILE A 185 -22.28 22.68 -20.24
C ILE A 185 -21.28 23.33 -19.28
N GLY A 186 -21.16 24.66 -19.31
CA GLY A 186 -20.24 25.39 -18.43
C GLY A 186 -20.56 25.17 -16.95
N ILE A 187 -21.84 25.26 -16.59
CA ILE A 187 -22.35 25.02 -15.23
C ILE A 187 -22.09 23.56 -14.82
N LEU A 188 -22.50 22.58 -15.63
CA LEU A 188 -22.35 21.15 -15.34
C LEU A 188 -20.88 20.77 -15.17
N ARG A 189 -20.00 21.20 -16.08
CA ARG A 189 -18.56 20.97 -16.00
C ARG A 189 -17.97 21.62 -14.75
N GLY A 190 -18.35 22.86 -14.46
CA GLY A 190 -17.89 23.57 -13.26
C GLY A 190 -18.28 22.85 -11.96
N SER A 191 -19.54 22.43 -11.86
CA SER A 191 -20.04 21.65 -10.72
C SER A 191 -19.32 20.31 -10.56
N LEU A 192 -19.09 19.62 -11.69
CA LEU A 192 -18.35 18.35 -11.69
C LEU A 192 -16.91 18.53 -11.20
N ILE A 193 -16.21 19.58 -11.64
CA ILE A 193 -14.85 19.90 -11.17
C ILE A 193 -14.83 20.12 -9.64
N LEU A 194 -15.77 20.91 -9.11
CA LEU A 194 -15.86 21.15 -7.66
C LEU A 194 -16.11 19.85 -6.89
N LEU A 195 -17.02 19.00 -7.39
CA LEU A 195 -17.30 17.69 -6.81
C LEU A 195 -16.06 16.78 -6.82
N LEU A 196 -15.32 16.73 -7.94
CA LEU A 196 -14.11 15.92 -8.06
C LEU A 196 -12.99 16.40 -7.14
N ILE A 197 -12.81 17.71 -6.99
CA ILE A 197 -11.87 18.29 -6.03
C ILE A 197 -12.26 17.87 -4.60
N PHE A 198 -13.54 18.01 -4.24
CA PHE A 198 -14.03 17.61 -2.92
C PHE A 198 -13.84 16.11 -2.65
N LEU A 199 -14.23 15.25 -3.59
CA LEU A 199 -14.07 13.80 -3.48
C LEU A 199 -12.58 13.41 -3.45
N GLY A 200 -11.71 14.11 -4.17
CA GLY A 200 -10.26 13.93 -4.13
C GLY A 200 -9.67 14.27 -2.77
N ILE A 201 -10.06 15.40 -2.17
CA ILE A 201 -9.65 15.78 -0.80
C ILE A 201 -10.14 14.73 0.21
N ARG A 202 -11.39 14.28 0.10
CA ARG A 202 -11.97 13.24 0.97
C ARG A 202 -11.25 11.91 0.83
N ALA A 203 -10.91 11.51 -0.39
CA ALA A 203 -10.14 10.29 -0.68
C ALA A 203 -8.75 10.35 -0.02
N ARG A 204 -8.05 11.49 -0.15
CA ARG A 204 -6.74 11.70 0.48
C ARG A 204 -6.80 11.60 2.00
N ARG A 205 -7.79 12.25 2.64
CA ARG A 205 -7.96 12.21 4.11
C ARG A 205 -8.24 10.81 4.66
N ARG A 206 -8.95 9.96 3.89
CA ARG A 206 -9.21 8.56 4.28
C ARG A 206 -7.98 7.67 4.15
N GLY A 207 -7.08 7.96 3.20
CA GLY A 207 -5.85 7.20 3.00
C GLY A 207 -4.79 7.43 4.08
N SER A 208 -4.78 8.60 4.72
CA SER A 208 -3.82 8.97 5.77
C SER A 208 -4.24 8.56 7.19
N GLY A 209 -5.38 7.87 7.35
CA GLY A 209 -5.85 7.34 8.64
C GLY A 209 -5.68 5.83 8.81
N ALA A 210 -4.89 5.20 7.93
CA ALA A 210 -4.67 3.76 7.87
C ALA A 210 -3.19 3.39 8.03
N GLU A 211 -2.55 3.92 9.08
CA GLU A 211 -1.31 3.38 9.64
C GLU A 211 -1.53 3.19 11.14
N PRO A 212 -1.66 1.94 11.64
CA PRO A 212 -1.30 1.60 13.01
C PRO A 212 0.22 1.42 13.17
#